data_AF-F0YZD2-F1
#
_entry.id   AF-F0YZD2-F1
#
_cell.length_a   1.000
_cell.length_b   1.000
_cell.length_c   1.000
_cell.angle_alpha   90.00
_cell.angle_beta   90.00
_cell.angle_gamma   90.00
#
_symmetry.space_group_name_H-M   'P 1'
#
loop_
_entity.id
_entity.type
_entity.pdbx_description
1 polymer ?
#
loop_
_entity_poly.entity_id
_entity_poly.type
_entity_poly.pdbx_seq_one_letter_code
_entity_poly.pdbx_strand_id
1 'polypeptide(L)'
;MMKMKQIKVLLWFDVEDYLTAESDDAFYDILGILDEFGVRATLKFCTKKLELLQKKGRTDILEKLKRHELCFHTTEHSVHPLPTEYLEHYGFREGTEEFFQREYPGFQKLAELTGQHLMSYGHPGVAWAPQAFAAARRMGVPTYMDAHPIMDVGGGIFWYAGLYCMTGLANLIHSQHEPHQLEHMCRAFDEMDMRGDDVVFLSIYDHPTELVAEEFWDEVNFAGGKNPVSCQPAPLRSREAYEENLEAIRGFLKYTGQRENAEYITAAEAMRYEKQRMVPLKISDLKEYAAGFDGGITYQSLQGGMLAPSELLTLLAKALTGRMLVPELMYGPEKEERSVLYTRVVDVQELAEAVLSDREYVMGYPQLKSLYRVGDNFLNPVDIFCTLAKALMDGTDTVEVQTGRLAAADHVDEKYQFGGNWVVWAEEFEAPNIVEQTKLQCWTLKPAVV
;
A
#
# COMPACT_ATOMS: atom_id res chain seq x y z
N MET A 1 31.27 18.60 -7.89
CA MET A 1 30.01 18.75 -8.63
C MET A 1 29.01 17.86 -7.91
N MET A 2 28.00 18.43 -7.23
CA MET A 2 26.99 17.60 -6.55
C MET A 2 26.23 16.83 -7.63
N LYS A 3 26.10 15.51 -7.46
CA LYS A 3 25.35 14.66 -8.38
C LYS A 3 23.89 15.13 -8.34
N MET A 4 23.33 15.47 -9.49
CA MET A 4 21.93 15.86 -9.61
C MET A 4 21.03 14.66 -9.25
N LYS A 5 20.13 14.84 -8.28
CA LYS A 5 19.19 13.78 -7.85
C LYS A 5 18.25 13.42 -8.99
N GLN A 6 17.87 12.15 -9.05
CA GLN A 6 16.93 11.63 -10.03
C GLN A 6 15.50 11.80 -9.52
N ILE A 7 14.64 12.40 -10.32
CA ILE A 7 13.20 12.52 -10.05
C ILE A 7 12.50 11.39 -10.78
N LYS A 8 11.69 10.63 -10.06
CA LYS A 8 10.88 9.53 -10.60
C LYS A 8 9.41 9.90 -10.48
N VAL A 9 8.78 10.12 -11.62
CA VAL A 9 7.39 10.54 -11.71
C VAL A 9 6.51 9.31 -11.85
N LEU A 10 5.67 9.07 -10.86
CA LEU A 10 4.64 8.04 -10.82
C LEU A 10 3.34 8.68 -11.29
N LEU A 11 3.05 8.59 -12.59
CA LEU A 11 1.79 9.05 -13.15
C LEU A 11 0.78 7.90 -13.16
N TRP A 12 -0.38 8.13 -12.57
CA TRP A 12 -1.44 7.13 -12.53
C TRP A 12 -2.83 7.70 -12.74
N PHE A 13 -3.70 6.83 -13.25
CA PHE A 13 -5.08 7.17 -13.57
C PHE A 13 -6.03 6.13 -13.00
N ASP A 14 -7.07 6.60 -12.34
CA ASP A 14 -8.15 5.76 -11.83
C ASP A 14 -9.26 5.72 -12.89
N VAL A 15 -9.29 4.61 -13.63
CA VAL A 15 -10.11 4.38 -14.83
C VAL A 15 -11.33 3.53 -14.45
N GLU A 16 -12.31 4.21 -13.86
CA GLU A 16 -13.37 3.57 -13.08
C GLU A 16 -14.80 3.92 -13.50
N ASP A 17 -15.01 5.06 -14.15
CA ASP A 17 -16.34 5.44 -14.64
C ASP A 17 -16.74 4.59 -15.83
N TYR A 18 -17.57 3.58 -15.62
CA TYR A 18 -18.11 2.73 -16.68
C TYR A 18 -19.52 3.11 -17.14
N LEU A 19 -20.06 4.23 -16.64
CA LEU A 19 -21.42 4.71 -16.94
C LEU A 19 -21.43 5.84 -17.97
N THR A 20 -20.48 6.77 -17.87
CA THR A 20 -20.38 7.92 -18.78
C THR A 20 -19.57 7.54 -20.02
N ALA A 21 -20.16 7.68 -21.20
CA ALA A 21 -19.52 7.25 -22.44
C ALA A 21 -18.32 8.13 -22.81
N GLU A 22 -18.44 9.43 -22.54
CA GLU A 22 -17.44 10.47 -22.80
C GLU A 22 -16.16 10.24 -21.99
N SER A 23 -16.25 9.57 -20.83
CA SER A 23 -15.08 9.15 -20.04
C SER A 23 -14.22 8.12 -20.79
N ASP A 24 -14.81 7.28 -21.66
CA ASP A 24 -14.02 6.41 -22.54
C ASP A 24 -13.20 7.23 -23.54
N ASP A 25 -13.77 8.32 -24.08
CA ASP A 25 -13.10 9.19 -25.06
C ASP A 25 -12.01 10.04 -24.42
N ALA A 26 -12.28 10.60 -23.23
CA ALA A 26 -11.28 11.28 -22.41
C ALA A 26 -10.07 10.38 -22.15
N PHE A 27 -10.33 9.13 -21.77
CA PHE A 27 -9.27 8.17 -21.53
C PHE A 27 -8.48 7.84 -22.81
N TYR A 28 -9.15 7.70 -23.96
CA TYR A 28 -8.47 7.52 -25.24
C TYR A 28 -7.53 8.70 -25.58
N ASP A 29 -8.01 9.94 -25.39
CA ASP A 29 -7.24 11.15 -25.67
C ASP A 29 -6.05 11.30 -24.71
N ILE A 30 -6.22 10.98 -23.42
CA ILE A 30 -5.12 10.88 -22.44
C ILE A 30 -4.05 9.90 -22.94
N LEU A 31 -4.43 8.66 -23.30
CA LEU A 31 -3.48 7.67 -23.81
C LEU A 31 -2.78 8.15 -25.10
N GLY A 32 -3.49 8.91 -25.95
CA GLY A 32 -2.92 9.60 -27.10
C GLY A 32 -1.82 10.57 -26.70
N ILE A 33 -2.08 11.44 -25.74
CA ILE A 33 -1.08 12.38 -25.19
C ILE A 33 0.11 11.61 -24.61
N LEU A 34 -0.11 10.57 -23.81
CA LEU A 34 0.99 9.78 -23.24
C LEU A 34 1.87 9.15 -24.32
N ASP A 35 1.27 8.64 -25.41
CA ASP A 35 1.99 8.10 -26.56
C ASP A 35 2.85 9.15 -27.27
N GLU A 36 2.34 10.38 -27.42
CA GLU A 36 3.08 11.49 -28.04
C GLU A 36 4.36 11.85 -27.27
N PHE A 37 4.33 11.76 -25.95
CA PHE A 37 5.50 12.01 -25.09
C PHE A 37 6.30 10.75 -24.76
N GLY A 38 5.86 9.56 -25.20
CA GLY A 38 6.50 8.30 -24.85
C GLY A 38 6.45 7.96 -23.36
N VAL A 39 5.43 8.47 -22.65
CA VAL A 39 5.27 8.30 -21.20
C VAL A 39 4.46 7.03 -20.91
N ARG A 40 4.89 6.28 -19.90
CA ARG A 40 4.14 5.15 -19.34
C ARG A 40 3.48 5.60 -18.03
N ALA A 41 2.34 4.99 -17.74
CA ALA A 41 1.54 5.28 -16.55
C ALA A 41 1.10 3.96 -15.91
N THR A 42 0.67 4.04 -14.66
CA THR A 42 -0.02 2.96 -13.96
C THR A 42 -1.52 3.23 -14.02
N LEU A 43 -2.30 2.34 -14.61
CA LEU A 43 -3.73 2.54 -14.85
C LEU A 43 -4.53 1.65 -13.91
N LYS A 44 -5.23 2.22 -12.94
CA LYS A 44 -6.11 1.47 -12.04
C LYS A 44 -7.43 1.21 -12.74
N PHE A 45 -7.74 -0.07 -12.95
CA PHE A 45 -8.95 -0.49 -13.62
C PHE A 45 -9.84 -1.28 -12.67
N CYS A 46 -11.10 -0.86 -12.60
CA CYS A 46 -12.13 -1.78 -12.18
C CYS A 46 -12.44 -2.75 -13.33
N THR A 47 -12.71 -4.01 -13.00
CA THR A 47 -12.88 -5.06 -14.02
C THR A 47 -14.06 -4.76 -14.95
N LYS A 48 -15.15 -4.23 -14.38
CA LYS A 48 -16.38 -3.89 -15.09
C LYS A 48 -16.18 -2.85 -16.19
N LYS A 49 -15.34 -1.83 -15.96
CA LYS A 49 -14.99 -0.84 -16.99
C LYS A 49 -14.36 -1.50 -18.20
N LEU A 50 -13.38 -2.39 -17.99
CA LEU A 50 -12.70 -3.04 -19.09
C LEU A 50 -13.62 -3.99 -19.88
N GLU A 51 -14.49 -4.73 -19.20
CA GLU A 51 -15.49 -5.56 -19.87
C GLU A 51 -16.40 -4.74 -20.79
N LEU A 52 -16.80 -3.56 -20.33
CA LEU A 52 -17.67 -2.68 -21.11
C LEU A 52 -16.93 -2.05 -22.30
N LEU A 53 -15.65 -1.68 -22.15
CA LEU A 53 -14.81 -1.26 -23.27
C LEU A 53 -14.72 -2.36 -24.36
N GLN A 54 -14.54 -3.62 -23.96
CA GLN A 54 -14.53 -4.75 -24.90
C GLN A 54 -15.89 -4.94 -25.57
N LYS A 55 -16.99 -4.92 -24.81
CA LYS A 55 -18.36 -5.05 -25.35
C LYS A 55 -18.71 -3.92 -26.33
N LYS A 56 -18.26 -2.70 -26.06
CA LYS A 56 -18.40 -1.52 -26.93
C LYS A 56 -17.50 -1.56 -28.17
N GLY A 57 -16.56 -2.50 -28.25
CA GLY A 57 -15.63 -2.62 -29.37
C GLY A 57 -14.53 -1.55 -29.39
N ARG A 58 -14.19 -0.96 -28.24
CA ARG A 58 -13.12 0.05 -28.07
C ARG A 58 -11.71 -0.52 -28.19
N THR A 59 -11.45 -1.18 -29.32
CA THR A 59 -10.15 -1.78 -29.66
C THR A 59 -9.03 -0.73 -29.75
N ASP A 60 -9.38 0.50 -30.09
CA ASP A 60 -8.53 1.69 -30.08
C ASP A 60 -7.92 1.96 -28.69
N ILE A 61 -8.70 1.80 -27.63
CA ILE A 61 -8.23 1.92 -26.24
C ILE A 61 -7.47 0.66 -25.83
N LEU A 62 -8.05 -0.52 -26.06
CA LEU A 62 -7.48 -1.79 -25.60
C LEU A 62 -6.06 -2.05 -26.14
N GLU A 63 -5.79 -1.65 -27.38
CA GLU A 63 -4.44 -1.78 -27.97
C GLU A 63 -3.41 -0.89 -27.29
N LYS A 64 -3.81 0.31 -26.85
CA LYS A 64 -2.93 1.26 -26.15
C LYS A 64 -2.55 0.78 -24.75
N LEU A 65 -3.43 0.05 -24.06
CA LEU A 65 -3.17 -0.49 -22.72
C LEU A 65 -1.89 -1.32 -22.61
N LYS A 66 -1.44 -1.95 -23.70
CA LYS A 66 -0.22 -2.78 -23.75
C LYS A 66 1.06 -2.01 -23.42
N ARG A 67 1.04 -0.68 -23.47
CA ARG A 67 2.18 0.21 -23.20
C ARG A 67 2.26 0.64 -21.73
N HIS A 68 1.19 0.45 -20.96
CA HIS A 68 1.04 0.92 -19.59
C HIS A 68 1.06 -0.25 -18.61
N GLU A 69 1.32 0.04 -17.33
CA GLU A 69 1.10 -0.94 -16.27
C GLU A 69 -0.38 -0.91 -15.86
N LEU A 70 -0.96 -2.08 -15.62
CA LEU A 70 -2.31 -2.18 -15.07
C LEU A 70 -2.28 -2.46 -13.57
N CYS A 71 -3.12 -1.73 -12.86
CA CYS A 71 -3.39 -1.85 -11.45
C CYS A 71 -4.83 -2.34 -11.25
N PHE A 72 -5.03 -3.32 -10.38
CA PHE A 72 -6.36 -3.80 -10.04
C PHE A 72 -7.06 -2.82 -9.09
N HIS A 73 -8.29 -2.46 -9.42
CA HIS A 73 -9.09 -1.48 -8.67
C HIS A 73 -10.49 -2.02 -8.35
N THR A 74 -10.50 -3.24 -7.79
CA THR A 74 -11.69 -4.08 -7.52
C THR A 74 -12.51 -4.44 -8.77
N THR A 75 -13.56 -5.23 -8.57
CA THR A 75 -14.39 -5.69 -9.67
C THR A 75 -15.35 -4.60 -10.16
N GLU A 76 -16.04 -3.93 -9.22
CA GLU A 76 -17.14 -3.00 -9.53
C GLU A 76 -16.95 -1.58 -8.99
N HIS A 77 -15.78 -1.28 -8.40
CA HIS A 77 -15.44 0.01 -7.82
C HIS A 77 -16.34 0.40 -6.63
N SER A 78 -17.24 1.38 -6.81
CA SER A 78 -18.06 1.99 -5.75
C SER A 78 -19.38 1.26 -5.47
N VAL A 79 -19.59 0.06 -6.02
CA VAL A 79 -20.79 -0.74 -5.71
C VAL A 79 -20.66 -1.30 -4.28
N HIS A 80 -21.62 -0.97 -3.43
CA HIS A 80 -21.61 -1.38 -2.03
C HIS A 80 -21.94 -2.86 -1.84
N PRO A 81 -21.38 -3.54 -0.81
CA PRO A 81 -20.43 -2.97 0.15
C PRO A 81 -19.01 -2.86 -0.43
N LEU A 82 -18.34 -1.76 -0.09
CA LEU A 82 -16.92 -1.48 -0.36
C LEU A 82 -16.01 -2.37 0.50
N PRO A 83 -14.73 -2.55 0.14
CA PRO A 83 -13.77 -3.35 0.91
C PRO A 83 -13.78 -3.11 2.42
N THR A 84 -13.65 -1.86 2.88
CA THR A 84 -13.73 -1.53 4.30
C THR A 84 -15.07 -1.95 4.94
N GLU A 85 -16.20 -1.75 4.25
CA GLU A 85 -17.53 -2.02 4.80
C GLU A 85 -17.75 -3.51 5.04
N TYR A 86 -17.41 -4.38 4.09
CA TYR A 86 -17.58 -5.81 4.30
C TYR A 86 -16.46 -6.42 5.15
N LEU A 87 -15.25 -5.85 5.17
CA LEU A 87 -14.13 -6.37 5.95
C LEU A 87 -14.10 -5.92 7.41
N GLU A 88 -14.84 -4.87 7.77
CA GLU A 88 -14.94 -4.38 9.16
C GLU A 88 -15.39 -5.49 10.13
N HIS A 89 -16.12 -6.49 9.66
CA HIS A 89 -16.63 -7.58 10.49
C HIS A 89 -15.70 -8.81 10.58
N TYR A 90 -14.49 -8.72 10.04
CA TYR A 90 -13.55 -9.84 9.97
C TYR A 90 -12.21 -9.56 10.65
N GLY A 91 -11.63 -10.62 11.22
CA GLY A 91 -10.21 -10.65 11.54
C GLY A 91 -9.33 -10.59 10.29
N PHE A 92 -8.01 -10.52 10.49
CA PHE A 92 -7.05 -10.48 9.39
C PHE A 92 -7.14 -11.72 8.50
N ARG A 93 -7.18 -12.92 9.09
CA ARG A 93 -7.20 -14.19 8.36
C ARG A 93 -8.49 -14.35 7.55
N GLU A 94 -9.63 -14.40 8.23
CA GLU A 94 -10.91 -14.64 7.57
C GLU A 94 -11.26 -13.50 6.61
N GLY A 95 -10.90 -12.25 6.94
CA GLY A 95 -11.11 -11.11 6.05
C GLY A 95 -10.24 -11.17 4.80
N THR A 96 -9.02 -11.69 4.89
CA THR A 96 -8.17 -11.91 3.72
C THR A 96 -8.79 -12.96 2.81
N GLU A 97 -9.36 -14.03 3.38
CA GLU A 97 -10.09 -15.06 2.63
C GLU A 97 -11.36 -14.51 1.97
N GLU A 98 -12.15 -13.69 2.66
CA GLU A 98 -13.33 -13.04 2.09
C GLU A 98 -12.95 -12.11 0.92
N PHE A 99 -11.96 -11.23 1.11
CA PHE A 99 -11.48 -10.34 0.05
C PHE A 99 -11.02 -11.14 -1.17
N PHE A 100 -10.20 -12.20 -0.94
CA PHE A 100 -9.73 -13.03 -2.04
C PHE A 100 -10.88 -13.73 -2.75
N GLN A 101 -11.83 -14.33 -2.03
CA GLN A 101 -12.97 -15.00 -2.66
C GLN A 101 -13.83 -14.03 -3.48
N ARG A 102 -14.04 -12.82 -2.98
CA ARG A 102 -14.87 -11.79 -3.62
C ARG A 102 -14.20 -11.15 -4.83
N GLU A 103 -12.93 -10.75 -4.70
CA GLU A 103 -12.26 -9.91 -5.70
C GLU A 103 -11.34 -10.67 -6.65
N TYR A 104 -10.88 -11.88 -6.29
CA TYR A 104 -10.00 -12.66 -7.17
C TYR A 104 -10.64 -12.99 -8.54
N PRO A 105 -11.93 -13.32 -8.65
CA PRO A 105 -12.55 -13.54 -9.96
C PRO A 105 -12.45 -12.31 -10.87
N GLY A 106 -12.64 -11.10 -10.33
CA GLY A 106 -12.47 -9.85 -11.07
C GLY A 106 -11.01 -9.63 -11.48
N PHE A 107 -10.08 -9.81 -10.54
CA PHE A 107 -8.64 -9.74 -10.81
C PHE A 107 -8.22 -10.68 -11.96
N GLN A 108 -8.64 -11.95 -11.89
CA GLN A 108 -8.34 -12.93 -12.93
C GLN A 108 -8.94 -12.51 -14.27
N LYS A 109 -10.20 -12.07 -14.27
CA LYS A 109 -10.88 -11.63 -15.47
C LYS A 109 -10.17 -10.44 -16.13
N LEU A 110 -9.74 -9.46 -15.34
CA LEU A 110 -8.99 -8.31 -15.82
C LEU A 110 -7.64 -8.73 -16.44
N ALA A 111 -6.92 -9.64 -15.80
CA ALA A 111 -5.69 -10.22 -16.34
C ALA A 111 -5.94 -10.97 -17.66
N GLU A 112 -7.00 -11.78 -17.75
CA GLU A 112 -7.37 -12.51 -18.96
C GLU A 112 -7.73 -11.60 -20.13
N LEU A 113 -8.53 -10.55 -19.88
CA LEU A 113 -8.99 -9.61 -20.91
C LEU A 113 -7.83 -8.83 -21.54
N THR A 114 -6.77 -8.60 -20.78
CA THR A 114 -5.63 -7.76 -21.20
C THR A 114 -4.42 -8.59 -21.59
N GLY A 115 -4.35 -9.85 -21.15
CA GLY A 115 -3.16 -10.69 -21.26
C GLY A 115 -2.00 -10.21 -20.39
N GLN A 116 -2.22 -9.25 -19.48
CA GLN A 116 -1.19 -8.69 -18.60
C GLN A 116 -1.24 -9.32 -17.22
N HIS A 117 -0.07 -9.49 -16.61
CA HIS A 117 0.02 -9.75 -15.17
C HIS A 117 -0.11 -8.41 -14.43
N LEU A 118 -1.11 -8.30 -13.56
CA LEU A 118 -1.39 -7.07 -12.83
C LEU A 118 -0.37 -6.91 -11.70
N MET A 119 0.38 -5.81 -11.73
CA MET A 119 1.51 -5.61 -10.82
C MET A 119 1.17 -4.76 -9.61
N SER A 120 0.09 -3.97 -9.69
CA SER A 120 -0.34 -3.05 -8.63
C SER A 120 -1.77 -3.30 -8.19
N TYR A 121 -2.07 -2.86 -6.96
CA TYR A 121 -3.43 -2.76 -6.40
C TYR A 121 -3.62 -1.39 -5.74
N GLY A 122 -4.85 -0.86 -5.78
CA GLY A 122 -5.26 0.34 -5.04
C GLY A 122 -6.72 0.21 -4.63
N HIS A 123 -7.08 0.71 -3.45
CA HIS A 123 -8.47 0.63 -2.97
C HIS A 123 -9.34 1.67 -3.68
N PRO A 124 -10.56 1.31 -4.12
CA PRO A 124 -11.52 2.27 -4.64
C PRO A 124 -12.05 3.16 -3.51
N GLY A 125 -12.31 4.44 -3.78
CA GLY A 125 -13.03 5.33 -2.85
C GLY A 125 -12.39 5.46 -1.46
N VAL A 126 -11.06 5.29 -1.36
CA VAL A 126 -10.30 5.27 -0.09
C VAL A 126 -10.80 4.16 0.86
N ALA A 127 -11.36 3.08 0.31
CA ALA A 127 -11.87 1.94 1.07
C ALA A 127 -10.74 1.01 1.57
N TRP A 128 -9.80 1.58 2.31
CA TRP A 128 -8.67 0.87 2.88
C TRP A 128 -9.11 -0.30 3.75
N ALA A 129 -8.46 -1.46 3.53
CA ALA A 129 -8.51 -2.58 4.45
C ALA A 129 -7.18 -3.36 4.42
N PRO A 130 -6.53 -3.63 5.56
CA PRO A 130 -5.24 -4.30 5.60
C PRO A 130 -5.31 -5.75 5.09
N GLN A 131 -6.47 -6.41 5.20
CA GLN A 131 -6.68 -7.78 4.73
C GLN A 131 -6.46 -7.92 3.22
N ALA A 132 -6.75 -6.87 2.44
CA ALA A 132 -6.53 -6.87 1.00
C ALA A 132 -5.06 -7.07 0.61
N PHE A 133 -4.11 -6.70 1.46
CA PHE A 133 -2.68 -6.80 1.17
C PHE A 133 -2.20 -8.26 1.13
N ALA A 134 -2.62 -9.10 2.09
CA ALA A 134 -2.25 -10.51 2.07
C ALA A 134 -2.89 -11.24 0.87
N ALA A 135 -4.11 -10.85 0.49
CA ALA A 135 -4.77 -11.35 -0.70
C ALA A 135 -4.05 -10.89 -1.98
N ALA A 136 -3.71 -9.61 -2.11
CA ALA A 136 -2.94 -9.08 -3.24
C ALA A 136 -1.57 -9.77 -3.37
N ARG A 137 -0.87 -10.00 -2.26
CA ARG A 137 0.39 -10.76 -2.25
C ARG A 137 0.21 -12.19 -2.74
N ARG A 138 -0.92 -12.84 -2.43
CA ARG A 138 -1.28 -14.17 -2.95
C ARG A 138 -1.57 -14.16 -4.44
N MET A 139 -2.19 -13.10 -4.93
CA MET A 139 -2.46 -12.87 -6.36
C MET A 139 -1.17 -12.57 -7.16
N GLY A 140 -0.04 -12.35 -6.48
CA GLY A 140 1.24 -12.03 -7.12
C GLY A 140 1.38 -10.54 -7.44
N VAL A 141 0.68 -9.68 -6.69
CA VAL A 141 0.74 -8.22 -6.80
C VAL A 141 1.78 -7.69 -5.79
N PRO A 142 2.91 -7.12 -6.25
CA PRO A 142 3.95 -6.62 -5.36
C PRO A 142 3.79 -5.16 -4.89
N THR A 143 3.01 -4.32 -5.59
CA THR A 143 2.92 -2.88 -5.30
C THR A 143 1.51 -2.46 -4.90
N TYR A 144 1.44 -1.46 -4.01
CA TYR A 144 0.21 -0.79 -3.62
C TYR A 144 0.33 0.70 -3.95
N MET A 145 -0.71 1.29 -4.52
CA MET A 145 -0.68 2.70 -4.92
C MET A 145 -2.04 3.35 -4.68
N ASP A 146 -2.02 4.43 -3.90
CA ASP A 146 -3.24 5.14 -3.50
C ASP A 146 -2.90 6.54 -2.97
N ALA A 147 -3.92 7.38 -2.76
CA ALA A 147 -3.80 8.71 -2.19
C ALA A 147 -4.67 8.86 -0.94
N HIS A 148 -4.14 8.52 0.23
CA HIS A 148 -4.87 8.67 1.50
C HIS A 148 -3.93 8.98 2.69
N PRO A 149 -4.46 9.56 3.79
CA PRO A 149 -3.67 9.86 4.98
C PRO A 149 -3.67 8.77 6.06
N ILE A 150 -4.33 7.62 5.84
CA ILE A 150 -4.53 6.56 6.84
C ILE A 150 -3.21 6.02 7.43
N MET A 151 -2.17 5.96 6.59
CA MET A 151 -0.84 5.52 6.98
C MET A 151 0.21 6.31 6.20
N ASP A 152 1.21 6.82 6.91
CA ASP A 152 2.37 7.50 6.33
C ASP A 152 3.67 7.10 7.06
N VAL A 153 4.75 7.01 6.29
CA VAL A 153 6.11 6.78 6.80
C VAL A 153 7.01 7.93 6.35
N GLY A 154 6.76 9.11 6.90
CA GLY A 154 7.60 10.29 6.70
C GLY A 154 7.59 10.81 5.26
N GLY A 155 6.50 10.60 4.54
CA GLY A 155 6.31 11.01 3.15
C GLY A 155 7.06 10.16 2.13
N GLY A 156 7.63 9.02 2.52
CA GLY A 156 8.39 8.11 1.66
C GLY A 156 7.63 6.85 1.28
N ILE A 157 8.15 6.11 0.29
CA ILE A 157 7.66 4.77 -0.03
C ILE A 157 8.01 3.83 1.14
N PHE A 158 7.10 2.89 1.46
CA PHE A 158 7.30 1.93 2.53
C PHE A 158 6.79 0.53 2.15
N TRP A 159 7.19 -0.47 2.92
CA TRP A 159 6.64 -1.82 2.86
C TRP A 159 5.57 -1.99 3.93
N TYR A 160 4.44 -2.58 3.54
CA TYR A 160 3.39 -2.97 4.46
C TYR A 160 2.70 -4.24 3.97
N ALA A 161 2.54 -5.22 4.87
CA ALA A 161 1.99 -6.55 4.61
C ALA A 161 2.63 -7.26 3.38
N GLY A 162 3.90 -6.95 3.11
CA GLY A 162 4.69 -7.52 2.02
C GLY A 162 4.49 -6.87 0.66
N LEU A 163 3.77 -5.75 0.56
CA LEU A 163 3.66 -4.93 -0.65
C LEU A 163 4.48 -3.65 -0.50
N TYR A 164 4.95 -3.13 -1.64
CA TYR A 164 5.68 -1.87 -1.78
C TYR A 164 4.67 -0.72 -2.01
N CYS A 165 4.43 0.07 -0.97
CA CYS A 165 3.34 1.02 -0.84
C CYS A 165 3.73 2.46 -1.22
N MET A 166 3.01 3.00 -2.20
CA MET A 166 3.11 4.38 -2.68
C MET A 166 1.82 5.12 -2.32
N THR A 167 1.69 5.44 -1.03
CA THR A 167 0.61 6.27 -0.46
C THR A 167 1.24 7.20 0.58
N GLY A 168 0.57 8.31 0.89
CA GLY A 168 1.09 9.30 1.84
C GLY A 168 2.37 10.04 1.41
N LEU A 169 2.75 9.98 0.12
CA LEU A 169 4.01 10.57 -0.36
C LEU A 169 4.06 12.09 -0.16
N ALA A 170 5.20 12.61 0.26
CA ALA A 170 5.41 14.05 0.48
C ALA A 170 5.18 14.88 -0.78
N ASN A 171 5.46 14.28 -1.94
CA ASN A 171 5.30 14.89 -3.25
C ASN A 171 4.12 14.22 -3.96
N LEU A 172 2.94 14.84 -3.87
CA LEU A 172 1.70 14.39 -4.48
C LEU A 172 1.04 15.56 -5.23
N ILE A 173 0.64 15.32 -6.46
CA ILE A 173 -0.16 16.25 -7.27
C ILE A 173 -1.49 15.58 -7.61
N HIS A 174 -2.59 16.21 -7.22
CA HIS A 174 -3.92 15.90 -7.75
C HIS A 174 -4.22 16.82 -8.93
N SER A 175 -4.63 16.23 -10.05
CA SER A 175 -5.16 16.96 -11.21
C SER A 175 -6.56 17.48 -10.90
N GLN A 176 -6.70 18.76 -10.54
CA GLN A 176 -7.98 19.30 -10.02
C GLN A 176 -8.97 19.78 -11.11
N HIS A 177 -8.54 19.88 -12.38
CA HIS A 177 -9.40 20.35 -13.49
C HIS A 177 -10.03 21.73 -13.28
N GLU A 178 -9.26 22.60 -12.63
CA GLU A 178 -9.60 23.98 -12.29
C GLU A 178 -8.79 24.98 -13.14
N PRO A 179 -9.22 26.25 -13.27
CA PRO A 179 -8.45 27.28 -13.97
C PRO A 179 -7.00 27.37 -13.46
N HIS A 180 -6.07 27.56 -14.39
CA HIS A 180 -4.61 27.62 -14.12
C HIS A 180 -3.99 26.32 -13.57
N GLN A 181 -4.60 25.17 -13.83
CA GLN A 181 -4.07 23.87 -13.41
C GLN A 181 -2.62 23.65 -13.87
N LEU A 182 -2.29 23.96 -15.12
CA LEU A 182 -0.94 23.77 -15.64
C LEU A 182 0.10 24.52 -14.79
N GLU A 183 -0.17 25.78 -14.47
CA GLU A 183 0.70 26.59 -13.62
C GLU A 183 0.81 26.04 -12.20
N HIS A 184 -0.27 25.50 -11.64
CA HIS A 184 -0.26 24.85 -10.33
C HIS A 184 0.60 23.58 -10.34
N MET A 185 0.43 22.71 -11.34
CA MET A 185 1.21 21.48 -11.45
C MET A 185 2.71 21.77 -11.66
N CYS A 186 3.05 22.74 -12.50
CA CYS A 186 4.45 23.13 -12.73
C CYS A 186 5.08 23.70 -11.46
N ARG A 187 4.34 24.51 -10.70
CA ARG A 187 4.80 25.04 -9.41
C ARG A 187 5.02 23.94 -8.39
N ALA A 188 4.08 23.01 -8.26
CA ALA A 188 4.23 21.87 -7.35
C ALA A 188 5.44 21.00 -7.71
N PHE A 189 5.72 20.82 -9.00
CA PHE A 189 6.94 20.14 -9.46
C PHE A 189 8.21 20.90 -9.06
N ASP A 190 8.26 22.22 -9.22
CA ASP A 190 9.43 23.03 -8.90
C ASP A 190 9.67 23.18 -7.38
N GLU A 191 8.59 23.13 -6.58
CA GLU A 191 8.60 23.29 -5.13
C GLU A 191 8.64 21.96 -4.36
N MET A 192 8.72 20.82 -5.06
CA MET A 192 8.69 19.50 -4.46
C MET A 192 9.77 19.30 -3.39
N ASP A 193 9.46 18.49 -2.39
CA ASP A 193 10.39 18.11 -1.35
C ASP A 193 11.52 17.25 -1.92
N MET A 194 12.71 17.84 -1.94
CA MET A 194 13.93 17.20 -2.44
C MET A 194 14.71 16.48 -1.33
N ARG A 195 14.12 16.23 -0.14
CA ARG A 195 14.71 15.34 0.89
C ARG A 195 14.81 13.90 0.35
N GLY A 196 15.83 13.17 0.81
CA GLY A 196 16.23 11.86 0.26
C GLY A 196 17.64 11.86 -0.31
N ASP A 197 18.19 10.71 -0.67
CA ASP A 197 19.58 10.61 -1.12
C ASP A 197 19.71 10.81 -2.64
N ASP A 198 19.55 9.74 -3.42
CA ASP A 198 19.78 9.72 -4.87
C ASP A 198 18.50 9.91 -5.71
N VAL A 199 17.35 9.48 -5.16
CA VAL A 199 16.07 9.40 -5.84
C VAL A 199 15.00 10.15 -5.06
N VAL A 200 14.19 10.93 -5.77
CA VAL A 200 12.99 11.61 -5.24
C VAL A 200 11.80 11.15 -6.06
N PHE A 201 10.74 10.70 -5.41
CA PHE A 201 9.50 10.31 -6.08
C PHE A 201 8.53 11.48 -6.10
N LEU A 202 7.80 11.62 -7.21
CA LEU A 202 6.67 12.51 -7.37
C LEU A 202 5.48 11.67 -7.84
N SER A 203 4.41 11.63 -7.06
CA SER A 203 3.17 10.94 -7.42
C SER A 203 2.17 11.92 -8.01
N ILE A 204 1.55 11.54 -9.13
CA ILE A 204 0.56 12.35 -9.81
C ILE A 204 -0.62 11.46 -10.13
N TYR A 205 -1.81 11.88 -9.72
CA TYR A 205 -3.03 11.15 -9.96
C TYR A 205 -4.12 12.02 -10.56
N ASP A 206 -4.96 11.35 -11.33
CA ASP A 206 -6.03 11.95 -12.12
C ASP A 206 -7.08 10.86 -12.44
N HIS A 207 -8.28 11.27 -12.81
CA HIS A 207 -9.37 10.39 -13.21
C HIS A 207 -9.87 10.85 -14.59
N PRO A 208 -9.91 9.96 -15.62
CA PRO A 208 -10.43 10.34 -16.94
C PRO A 208 -11.84 10.94 -16.91
N THR A 209 -12.65 10.58 -15.91
CA THR A 209 -13.99 11.14 -15.71
C THR A 209 -13.97 12.63 -15.39
N GLU A 210 -12.99 13.13 -14.63
CA GLU A 210 -12.97 14.53 -14.19
C GLU A 210 -12.67 15.51 -15.33
N LEU A 211 -12.04 15.03 -16.41
CA LEU A 211 -11.82 15.82 -17.61
C LEU A 211 -13.14 16.20 -18.30
N VAL A 212 -14.17 15.34 -18.19
CA VAL A 212 -15.42 15.47 -18.93
C VAL A 212 -16.64 15.68 -18.05
N ALA A 213 -16.59 15.39 -16.76
CA ALA A 213 -17.74 15.40 -15.86
C ALA A 213 -17.67 16.53 -14.82
N GLU A 214 -18.79 17.22 -14.59
CA GLU A 214 -18.92 18.28 -13.57
C GLU A 214 -18.98 17.69 -12.16
N GLU A 215 -19.60 16.52 -12.02
CA GLU A 215 -19.70 15.73 -10.79
C GLU A 215 -19.10 14.35 -11.03
N PHE A 216 -18.55 13.74 -10.00
CA PHE A 216 -17.92 12.43 -10.12
C PHE A 216 -19.00 11.34 -10.25
N TRP A 217 -18.75 10.33 -11.11
CA TRP A 217 -19.77 9.34 -11.48
C TRP A 217 -20.30 8.53 -10.29
N ASP A 218 -19.47 8.29 -9.28
CA ASP A 218 -19.88 7.53 -8.11
C ASP A 218 -20.62 8.38 -7.08
N GLU A 219 -20.40 9.68 -7.02
CA GLU A 219 -21.23 10.61 -6.23
C GLU A 219 -22.66 10.64 -6.75
N VAL A 220 -22.83 10.70 -8.08
CA VAL A 220 -24.14 10.70 -8.74
C VAL A 220 -24.94 9.43 -8.41
N ASN A 221 -24.24 8.31 -8.20
CA ASN A 221 -24.88 6.99 -8.15
C ASN A 221 -24.88 6.35 -6.76
N PHE A 222 -23.84 6.52 -5.97
CA PHE A 222 -23.58 5.76 -4.73
C PHE A 222 -23.52 6.62 -3.47
N ALA A 223 -23.77 7.93 -3.58
CA ALA A 223 -23.78 8.84 -2.43
C ALA A 223 -24.59 8.32 -1.24
N GLY A 224 -23.98 8.42 -0.05
CA GLY A 224 -24.57 8.02 1.22
C GLY A 224 -24.65 6.49 1.42
N GLY A 225 -23.75 5.72 0.81
CA GLY A 225 -23.65 4.27 1.01
C GLY A 225 -24.72 3.45 0.30
N LYS A 226 -25.21 3.92 -0.86
CA LYS A 226 -26.42 3.37 -1.48
C LYS A 226 -26.14 2.75 -2.83
N ASN A 227 -26.78 1.60 -3.10
CA ASN A 227 -26.83 1.04 -4.45
C ASN A 227 -28.17 1.42 -5.12
N PRO A 228 -28.16 2.21 -6.20
CA PRO A 228 -29.38 2.59 -6.90
C PRO A 228 -29.91 1.40 -7.72
N VAL A 229 -31.22 1.38 -7.97
CA VAL A 229 -31.83 0.36 -8.86
C VAL A 229 -31.33 0.49 -10.30
N SER A 230 -31.03 1.72 -10.72
CA SER A 230 -30.45 2.04 -12.03
C SER A 230 -29.45 3.18 -11.88
N CYS A 231 -28.27 3.01 -12.45
CA CYS A 231 -27.26 4.05 -12.47
C CYS A 231 -27.46 5.02 -13.65
N GLN A 232 -26.94 6.24 -13.50
CA GLN A 232 -27.00 7.32 -14.49
C GLN A 232 -25.59 7.80 -14.85
N PRO A 233 -25.34 8.23 -16.10
CA PRO A 233 -24.11 8.93 -16.47
C PRO A 233 -23.91 10.22 -15.66
N ALA A 234 -22.66 10.63 -15.49
CA ALA A 234 -22.34 11.88 -14.83
C ALA A 234 -22.72 13.11 -15.71
N PRO A 235 -23.08 14.26 -15.10
CA PRO A 235 -23.27 15.52 -15.81
C PRO A 235 -21.97 15.95 -16.50
N LEU A 236 -22.04 16.38 -17.76
CA LEU A 236 -20.87 16.72 -18.56
C LEU A 236 -20.46 18.19 -18.43
N ARG A 237 -19.16 18.45 -18.40
CA ARG A 237 -18.55 19.78 -18.55
C ARG A 237 -18.70 20.30 -19.97
N SER A 238 -18.40 21.59 -20.15
CA SER A 238 -18.30 22.18 -21.48
C SER A 238 -17.15 21.57 -22.29
N ARG A 239 -17.29 21.59 -23.62
CA ARG A 239 -16.23 21.14 -24.53
C ARG A 239 -14.93 21.95 -24.37
N GLU A 240 -15.05 23.25 -24.09
CA GLU A 240 -13.91 24.14 -23.86
C GLU A 240 -13.11 23.72 -22.61
N ALA A 241 -13.80 23.46 -21.50
CA ALA A 241 -13.14 22.98 -20.27
C ALA A 241 -12.42 21.64 -20.49
N TYR A 242 -13.05 20.71 -21.21
CA TYR A 242 -12.43 19.43 -21.58
C TYR A 242 -11.12 19.63 -22.37
N GLU A 243 -11.13 20.51 -23.38
CA GLU A 243 -9.95 20.80 -24.20
C GLU A 243 -8.84 21.50 -23.40
N GLU A 244 -9.20 22.42 -22.50
CA GLU A 244 -8.24 23.06 -21.58
C GLU A 244 -7.57 22.06 -20.64
N ASN A 245 -8.34 21.10 -20.09
CA ASN A 245 -7.80 20.05 -19.21
C ASN A 245 -6.80 19.14 -19.96
N LEU A 246 -7.11 18.74 -21.20
CA LEU A 246 -6.18 17.97 -22.03
C LEU A 246 -4.89 18.75 -22.31
N GLU A 247 -5.00 20.04 -22.62
CA GLU A 247 -3.83 20.89 -22.87
C GLU A 247 -3.01 21.13 -21.60
N ALA A 248 -3.62 21.13 -20.41
CA ALA A 248 -2.89 21.16 -19.15
C ALA A 248 -2.02 19.90 -18.94
N ILE A 249 -2.57 18.71 -19.22
CA ILE A 249 -1.80 17.45 -19.16
C ILE A 249 -0.63 17.50 -20.16
N ARG A 250 -0.92 17.84 -21.42
CA ARG A 250 0.08 17.98 -22.49
C ARG A 250 1.17 18.99 -22.13
N GLY A 251 0.78 20.14 -21.60
CA GLY A 251 1.67 21.21 -21.16
C GLY A 251 2.59 20.75 -20.03
N PHE A 252 2.05 20.00 -19.07
CA PHE A 252 2.82 19.51 -17.94
C PHE A 252 3.84 18.44 -18.35
N LEU A 253 3.46 17.48 -19.19
CA LEU A 253 4.40 16.48 -19.73
C LEU A 253 5.52 17.14 -20.55
N LYS A 254 5.19 18.19 -21.32
CA LYS A 254 6.18 18.98 -22.03
C LYS A 254 7.12 19.73 -21.09
N TYR A 255 6.61 20.24 -19.97
CA TYR A 255 7.38 20.96 -18.97
C TYR A 255 8.39 20.06 -18.26
N THR A 256 7.93 18.92 -17.74
CA THR A 256 8.77 17.95 -17.00
C THR A 256 9.70 17.18 -17.93
N GLY A 257 9.28 16.89 -19.16
CA GLY A 257 10.11 16.21 -20.17
C GLY A 257 11.35 17.00 -20.62
N GLN A 258 11.44 18.30 -20.29
CA GLN A 258 12.64 19.11 -20.50
C GLN A 258 13.69 18.94 -19.39
N ARG A 259 13.40 18.19 -18.32
CA ARG A 259 14.31 17.99 -17.18
C ARG A 259 15.13 16.72 -17.40
N GLU A 260 16.44 16.86 -17.55
CA GLU A 260 17.36 15.73 -17.78
C GLU A 260 17.38 14.71 -16.63
N ASN A 261 16.94 15.10 -15.43
CA ASN A 261 16.88 14.24 -14.25
C ASN A 261 15.49 13.71 -13.92
N ALA A 262 14.45 14.00 -14.71
CA ALA A 262 13.11 13.47 -14.51
C ALA A 262 12.84 12.28 -15.43
N GLU A 263 12.30 11.20 -14.87
CA GLU A 263 11.90 10.01 -15.62
C GLU A 263 10.52 9.57 -15.14
N TYR A 264 9.61 9.31 -16.09
CA TYR A 264 8.32 8.69 -15.81
C TYR A 264 8.50 7.18 -15.70
N ILE A 265 8.03 6.61 -14.59
CA ILE A 265 8.10 5.18 -14.31
C ILE A 265 6.74 4.67 -13.83
N THR A 266 6.51 3.38 -14.01
CA THR A 266 5.34 2.71 -13.42
C THR A 266 5.59 2.32 -11.95
N ALA A 267 4.55 1.89 -11.24
CA ALA A 267 4.67 1.48 -9.85
C ALA A 267 5.61 0.25 -9.71
N ALA A 268 5.46 -0.78 -10.54
CA ALA A 268 6.37 -1.93 -10.53
C ALA A 268 7.83 -1.52 -10.80
N GLU A 269 8.05 -0.53 -11.67
CA GLU A 269 9.37 -0.03 -11.99
C GLU A 269 10.04 0.72 -10.84
N ALA A 270 9.26 1.31 -9.92
CA ALA A 270 9.75 1.99 -8.73
C ALA A 270 10.50 1.06 -7.78
N MET A 271 10.14 -0.23 -7.74
CA MET A 271 10.81 -1.23 -6.91
C MET A 271 12.29 -1.39 -7.25
N ARG A 272 12.71 -1.08 -8.48
CA ARG A 272 14.12 -1.17 -8.92
C ARG A 272 15.05 -0.23 -8.17
N TYR A 273 14.49 0.79 -7.53
CA TYR A 273 15.23 1.77 -6.75
C TYR A 273 15.41 1.35 -5.28
N GLU A 274 14.77 0.26 -4.85
CA GLU A 274 15.00 -0.25 -3.51
C GLU A 274 16.42 -0.83 -3.37
N LYS A 275 17.21 -0.25 -2.47
CA LYS A 275 18.54 -0.70 -2.08
C LYS A 275 18.43 -1.95 -1.20
N GLN A 276 19.07 -3.01 -1.66
CA GLN A 276 19.15 -4.28 -0.93
C GLN A 276 20.38 -4.31 -0.01
N ARG A 277 20.24 -4.97 1.14
CA ARG A 277 21.40 -5.26 2.00
C ARG A 277 22.33 -6.25 1.29
N MET A 278 23.57 -5.84 1.09
CA MET A 278 24.58 -6.64 0.37
C MET A 278 25.49 -7.47 1.29
N VAL A 279 25.38 -7.29 2.61
CA VAL A 279 26.21 -8.00 3.59
C VAL A 279 25.36 -8.85 4.53
N PRO A 280 25.82 -10.06 4.91
CA PRO A 280 25.09 -10.89 5.85
C PRO A 280 25.11 -10.28 7.25
N LEU A 281 24.01 -10.46 7.98
CA LEU A 281 23.93 -10.07 9.38
C LEU A 281 24.77 -11.00 10.25
N LYS A 282 25.33 -10.44 11.31
CA LYS A 282 26.07 -11.14 12.36
C LYS A 282 25.34 -10.99 13.69
N ILE A 283 25.65 -11.88 14.62
CA ILE A 283 25.15 -11.80 16.00
C ILE A 283 25.55 -10.47 16.66
N SER A 284 26.73 -9.92 16.32
CA SER A 284 27.18 -8.62 16.83
C SER A 284 26.25 -7.47 16.45
N ASP A 285 25.69 -7.49 15.24
CA ASP A 285 24.77 -6.45 14.76
C ASP A 285 23.48 -6.45 15.59
N LEU A 286 22.98 -7.65 15.93
CA LEU A 286 21.78 -7.83 16.74
C LEU A 286 22.03 -7.51 18.22
N LYS A 287 23.25 -7.78 18.73
CA LYS A 287 23.65 -7.37 20.09
C LYS A 287 23.75 -5.85 20.22
N GLU A 288 24.28 -5.17 19.21
CA GLU A 288 24.32 -3.70 19.16
C GLU A 288 22.91 -3.11 19.14
N TYR A 289 22.02 -3.66 18.31
CA TYR A 289 20.60 -3.30 18.33
C TYR A 289 19.97 -3.51 19.72
N ALA A 290 20.12 -4.70 20.30
CA ALA A 290 19.53 -5.04 21.59
C ALA A 290 20.04 -4.14 22.74
N ALA A 291 21.30 -3.72 22.69
CA ALA A 291 21.88 -2.82 23.69
C ALA A 291 21.29 -1.39 23.63
N GLY A 292 20.82 -0.96 22.46
CA GLY A 292 20.16 0.34 22.26
C GLY A 292 18.63 0.29 22.29
N PHE A 293 18.03 -0.89 22.48
CA PHE A 293 16.59 -1.07 22.45
C PHE A 293 15.92 -0.53 23.73
N ASP A 294 14.90 0.30 23.56
CA ASP A 294 14.24 1.05 24.64
C ASP A 294 12.83 0.52 25.01
N GLY A 295 12.39 -0.58 24.39
CA GLY A 295 11.05 -1.14 24.56
C GLY A 295 10.03 -0.70 23.50
N GLY A 296 10.39 0.23 22.61
CA GLY A 296 9.58 0.64 21.45
C GLY A 296 9.92 -0.18 20.20
N ILE A 297 9.09 -1.17 19.88
CA ILE A 297 9.33 -2.05 18.72
C ILE A 297 8.97 -1.30 17.43
N THR A 298 9.97 -1.04 16.60
CA THR A 298 9.80 -0.43 15.27
C THR A 298 10.82 -1.01 14.28
N TYR A 299 10.75 -0.60 13.02
CA TYR A 299 11.71 -0.98 12.01
C TYR A 299 13.12 -0.46 12.33
N GLN A 300 14.16 -1.12 11.83
CA GLN A 300 15.55 -0.72 12.06
C GLN A 300 16.42 -0.91 10.84
N SER A 301 17.35 0.02 10.64
CA SER A 301 18.41 -0.12 9.64
C SER A 301 19.59 -0.88 10.24
N LEU A 302 19.86 -2.09 9.75
CA LEU A 302 21.04 -2.86 10.10
C LEU A 302 21.85 -3.15 8.84
N GLN A 303 23.12 -2.74 8.87
CA GLN A 303 24.08 -2.95 7.77
C GLN A 303 23.55 -2.46 6.41
N GLY A 304 22.88 -1.30 6.41
CA GLY A 304 22.37 -0.65 5.20
C GLY A 304 21.05 -1.19 4.66
N GLY A 305 20.42 -2.18 5.32
CA GLY A 305 19.07 -2.64 4.96
C GLY A 305 18.07 -2.41 6.08
N MET A 306 16.83 -2.08 5.71
CA MET A 306 15.71 -1.94 6.64
C MET A 306 15.09 -3.30 6.98
N LEU A 307 14.84 -3.50 8.25
CA LEU A 307 14.17 -4.68 8.82
C LEU A 307 12.88 -4.25 9.51
N ALA A 308 11.78 -4.92 9.19
CA ALA A 308 10.50 -4.77 9.86
C ALA A 308 10.55 -5.41 11.26
N PRO A 309 9.62 -5.06 12.18
CA PRO A 309 9.53 -5.68 13.50
C PRO A 309 9.50 -7.21 13.50
N SER A 310 8.73 -7.84 12.60
CA SER A 310 8.65 -9.31 12.51
C SER A 310 9.97 -9.93 12.02
N GLU A 311 10.65 -9.27 11.08
CA GLU A 311 11.96 -9.71 10.62
C GLU A 311 12.99 -9.63 11.76
N LEU A 312 12.99 -8.56 12.55
CA LEU A 312 13.84 -8.44 13.75
C LEU A 312 13.53 -9.51 14.79
N LEU A 313 12.25 -9.79 15.06
CA LEU A 313 11.83 -10.85 15.98
C LEU A 313 12.41 -12.22 15.58
N THR A 314 12.30 -12.59 14.29
CA THR A 314 12.87 -13.85 13.80
C THR A 314 14.38 -13.88 13.90
N LEU A 315 15.05 -12.75 13.65
CA LEU A 315 16.51 -12.65 13.75
C LEU A 315 16.99 -12.80 15.20
N LEU A 316 16.31 -12.18 16.17
CA LEU A 316 16.60 -12.34 17.60
C LEU A 316 16.47 -13.80 18.03
N ALA A 317 15.36 -14.46 17.68
CA ALA A 317 15.15 -15.87 17.99
C ALA A 317 16.20 -16.79 17.32
N LYS A 318 16.55 -16.52 16.05
CA LYS A 318 17.58 -17.28 15.34
C LYS A 318 18.97 -17.11 15.93
N ALA A 319 19.32 -15.91 16.40
CA ALA A 319 20.59 -15.64 17.04
C ALA A 319 20.76 -16.45 18.33
N LEU A 320 19.71 -16.51 19.16
CA LEU A 320 19.71 -17.24 20.42
C LEU A 320 19.70 -18.77 20.23
N THR A 321 19.14 -19.25 19.12
CA THR A 321 19.09 -20.68 18.80
C THR A 321 20.23 -21.17 17.90
N GLY A 322 21.18 -20.29 17.56
CA GLY A 322 22.33 -20.63 16.70
C GLY A 322 21.97 -20.92 15.23
N ARG A 323 20.81 -20.44 14.76
CA ARG A 323 20.36 -20.59 13.36
C ARG A 323 20.92 -19.51 12.45
N MET A 324 20.88 -19.76 11.14
CA MET A 324 21.32 -18.81 10.12
C MET A 324 20.46 -17.53 10.14
N LEU A 325 21.12 -16.36 10.21
CA LEU A 325 20.48 -15.04 10.32
C LEU A 325 19.93 -14.55 8.97
N VAL A 326 18.81 -15.13 8.55
CA VAL A 326 18.00 -14.65 7.43
C VAL A 326 16.72 -14.04 7.97
N PRO A 327 16.37 -12.78 7.63
CA PRO A 327 15.10 -12.20 8.04
C PRO A 327 13.94 -12.98 7.41
N GLU A 328 12.93 -13.27 8.20
CA GLU A 328 11.67 -13.84 7.72
C GLU A 328 10.53 -12.90 8.09
N LEU A 329 9.84 -12.37 7.09
CA LEU A 329 8.65 -11.55 7.29
C LEU A 329 7.51 -12.43 7.80
N MET A 330 6.85 -11.99 8.88
CA MET A 330 5.61 -12.59 9.37
C MET A 330 4.56 -11.51 9.54
N TYR A 331 3.31 -11.82 9.14
CA TYR A 331 2.17 -10.96 9.42
C TYR A 331 1.99 -10.75 10.93
N GLY A 332 1.36 -9.62 11.27
CA GLY A 332 0.97 -9.33 12.63
C GLY A 332 -0.05 -10.32 13.19
N PRO A 333 -0.19 -10.40 14.52
CA PRO A 333 -1.14 -11.30 15.14
C PRO A 333 -2.59 -10.94 14.79
N GLU A 334 -3.48 -11.92 14.90
CA GLU A 334 -4.90 -11.78 14.59
C GLU A 334 -5.62 -10.73 15.47
N LYS A 335 -5.14 -10.61 16.71
CA LYS A 335 -5.62 -9.69 17.73
C LYS A 335 -4.54 -9.41 18.76
N GLU A 336 -4.65 -8.28 19.43
CA GLU A 336 -3.84 -7.97 20.61
C GLU A 336 -4.33 -8.77 21.82
N GLU A 337 -3.41 -9.45 22.50
CA GLU A 337 -3.71 -10.24 23.70
C GLU A 337 -2.70 -9.90 24.81
N ARG A 338 -3.15 -10.00 26.07
CA ARG A 338 -2.28 -9.81 27.22
C ARG A 338 -1.56 -11.12 27.57
N SER A 339 -0.27 -11.03 27.83
CA SER A 339 0.50 -12.17 28.34
C SER A 339 -0.05 -12.64 29.69
N VAL A 340 -0.08 -13.97 29.87
CA VAL A 340 -0.48 -14.66 31.09
C VAL A 340 0.75 -15.33 31.70
N LEU A 341 1.20 -14.83 32.84
CA LEU A 341 2.42 -15.27 33.52
C LEU A 341 2.09 -16.11 34.76
N TYR A 342 2.58 -17.34 34.80
CA TYR A 342 2.67 -18.17 36.00
C TYR A 342 4.05 -18.03 36.66
N THR A 343 5.10 -17.84 35.86
CA THR A 343 6.46 -17.48 36.30
C THR A 343 6.94 -16.23 35.56
N ARG A 344 7.76 -15.41 36.23
CA ARG A 344 8.40 -14.23 35.61
C ARG A 344 9.69 -14.56 34.89
N VAL A 345 10.34 -15.68 35.22
CA VAL A 345 11.59 -16.10 34.58
C VAL A 345 11.26 -17.23 33.61
N VAL A 346 11.72 -17.10 32.37
CA VAL A 346 11.52 -18.07 31.29
C VAL A 346 12.87 -18.57 30.75
N ASP A 347 12.85 -19.77 30.18
CA ASP A 347 13.97 -20.33 29.44
C ASP A 347 14.08 -19.64 28.06
N VAL A 348 15.29 -19.19 27.73
CA VAL A 348 15.56 -18.40 26.51
C VAL A 348 15.45 -19.25 25.25
N GLN A 349 15.87 -20.51 25.32
CA GLN A 349 15.79 -21.41 24.18
C GLN A 349 14.33 -21.75 23.88
N GLU A 350 13.53 -22.07 24.90
CA GLU A 350 12.09 -22.34 24.73
C GLU A 350 11.35 -21.12 24.16
N LEU A 351 11.64 -19.91 24.67
CA LEU A 351 11.10 -18.65 24.17
C LEU A 351 11.41 -18.44 22.68
N ALA A 352 12.66 -18.64 22.29
CA ALA A 352 13.09 -18.46 20.90
C ALA A 352 12.53 -19.55 19.97
N GLU A 353 12.44 -20.80 20.44
CA GLU A 353 11.84 -21.90 19.68
C GLU A 353 10.34 -21.70 19.46
N ALA A 354 9.61 -21.14 20.43
CA ALA A 354 8.18 -20.87 20.28
C ALA A 354 7.88 -19.98 19.07
N VAL A 355 8.65 -18.90 18.88
CA VAL A 355 8.53 -18.00 17.71
C VAL A 355 8.82 -18.73 16.39
N LEU A 356 9.82 -19.61 16.39
CA LEU A 356 10.33 -20.21 15.16
C LEU A 356 9.53 -21.43 14.70
N SER A 357 8.89 -22.14 15.63
CA SER A 357 8.21 -23.41 15.39
C SER A 357 6.68 -23.31 15.36
N ASP A 358 6.07 -22.44 16.17
CA ASP A 358 4.62 -22.33 16.27
C ASP A 358 4.10 -21.24 15.33
N ARG A 359 3.84 -21.61 14.07
CA ARG A 359 3.45 -20.67 13.02
C ARG A 359 2.02 -20.87 12.58
N GLU A 360 1.37 -19.74 12.39
CA GLU A 360 0.12 -19.61 11.65
C GLU A 360 0.41 -19.11 10.23
N TYR A 361 -0.55 -19.28 9.31
CA TYR A 361 -0.36 -18.91 7.91
C TYR A 361 -1.60 -18.25 7.33
N VAL A 362 -1.45 -17.08 6.73
CA VAL A 362 -2.50 -16.40 5.96
C VAL A 362 -2.06 -16.34 4.51
N MET A 363 -2.89 -16.87 3.62
CA MET A 363 -2.59 -16.89 2.18
C MET A 363 -1.22 -17.50 1.81
N GLY A 364 -0.77 -18.49 2.58
CA GLY A 364 0.51 -19.18 2.36
C GLY A 364 1.74 -18.46 2.90
N TYR A 365 1.56 -17.35 3.64
CA TYR A 365 2.64 -16.62 4.31
C TYR A 365 2.48 -16.69 5.84
N PRO A 366 3.59 -16.73 6.60
CA PRO A 366 3.52 -16.89 8.05
C PRO A 366 2.90 -15.67 8.74
N GLN A 367 2.20 -15.92 9.84
CA GLN A 367 1.57 -14.95 10.71
C GLN A 367 1.99 -15.22 12.15
N LEU A 368 2.20 -14.15 12.91
CA LEU A 368 2.40 -14.22 14.36
C LEU A 368 1.13 -14.74 15.04
N LYS A 369 1.30 -15.54 16.10
CA LYS A 369 0.18 -15.87 16.99
C LYS A 369 -0.07 -14.74 17.98
N SER A 370 -1.32 -14.58 18.42
CA SER A 370 -1.63 -13.63 19.49
C SER A 370 -0.98 -14.00 20.82
N LEU A 371 -0.83 -15.31 21.10
CA LEU A 371 -0.12 -15.84 22.26
C LEU A 371 0.69 -17.08 21.88
N TYR A 372 1.90 -17.18 22.42
CA TYR A 372 2.77 -18.34 22.34
C TYR A 372 2.91 -18.98 23.70
N ARG A 373 2.92 -20.31 23.74
CA ARG A 373 3.20 -21.05 24.97
C ARG A 373 4.71 -21.12 25.21
N VAL A 374 5.15 -20.72 26.40
CA VAL A 374 6.54 -20.82 26.86
C VAL A 374 6.52 -21.37 28.29
N GLY A 375 6.81 -22.66 28.42
CA GLY A 375 6.58 -23.43 29.63
C GLY A 375 5.10 -23.47 29.98
N ASP A 376 4.78 -22.93 31.16
CA ASP A 376 3.40 -22.73 31.62
C ASP A 376 2.84 -21.35 31.25
N ASN A 377 3.68 -20.41 30.80
CA ASN A 377 3.26 -19.06 30.42
C ASN A 377 2.65 -19.02 29.01
N PHE A 378 1.84 -17.99 28.78
CA PHE A 378 1.39 -17.58 27.45
C PHE A 378 1.82 -16.15 27.20
N LEU A 379 2.69 -15.91 26.22
CA LEU A 379 3.29 -14.60 25.96
C LEU A 379 2.83 -14.06 24.61
N ASN A 380 2.52 -12.77 24.55
CA ASN A 380 2.23 -12.10 23.28
C ASN A 380 3.54 -11.77 22.51
N PRO A 381 3.47 -11.45 21.20
CA PRO A 381 4.66 -11.16 20.40
C PRO A 381 5.53 -10.00 20.91
N VAL A 382 4.90 -8.98 21.51
CA VAL A 382 5.60 -7.79 22.02
C VAL A 382 6.50 -8.14 23.19
N ASP A 383 5.96 -8.84 24.18
CA ASP A 383 6.70 -9.26 25.36
C ASP A 383 7.81 -10.25 24.98
N ILE A 384 7.54 -11.16 24.04
CA ILE A 384 8.57 -12.07 23.50
C ILE A 384 9.71 -11.30 22.84
N PHE A 385 9.40 -10.31 21.99
CA PHE A 385 10.42 -9.47 21.35
C PHE A 385 11.34 -8.82 22.39
N CYS A 386 10.74 -8.11 23.35
CA CYS A 386 11.49 -7.40 24.38
C CYS A 386 12.33 -8.37 25.23
N THR A 387 11.77 -9.53 25.54
CA THR A 387 12.44 -10.56 26.36
C THR A 387 13.61 -11.20 25.60
N LEU A 388 13.45 -11.50 24.31
CA LEU A 388 14.53 -12.00 23.45
C LEU A 388 15.65 -10.97 23.26
N ALA A 389 15.31 -9.69 23.07
CA ALA A 389 16.30 -8.61 22.99
C ALA A 389 17.13 -8.54 24.28
N LYS A 390 16.48 -8.58 25.45
CA LYS A 390 17.16 -8.60 26.76
C LYS A 390 18.07 -9.82 26.91
N ALA A 391 17.57 -11.00 26.58
CA ALA A 391 18.34 -12.25 26.66
C ALA A 391 19.58 -12.21 25.75
N LEU A 392 19.45 -11.70 24.52
CA LEU A 392 20.57 -11.59 23.58
C LEU A 392 21.64 -10.60 24.07
N MET A 393 21.22 -9.49 24.68
CA MET A 393 22.11 -8.49 25.27
C MET A 393 22.88 -9.08 26.46
N ASP A 394 22.19 -9.75 27.38
CA ASP A 394 22.79 -10.30 28.60
C ASP A 394 23.62 -11.56 28.33
N GLY A 395 23.28 -12.33 27.30
CA GLY A 395 23.89 -13.63 27.02
C GLY A 395 23.55 -14.68 28.08
N THR A 396 22.30 -14.72 28.54
CA THR A 396 21.81 -15.64 29.58
C THR A 396 20.95 -16.76 29.00
N ASP A 397 20.88 -17.90 29.71
CA ASP A 397 20.00 -19.03 29.36
C ASP A 397 18.57 -18.85 29.91
N THR A 398 18.40 -17.98 30.90
CA THR A 398 17.10 -17.59 31.47
C THR A 398 16.99 -16.08 31.56
N VAL A 399 15.78 -15.54 31.47
CA VAL A 399 15.53 -14.09 31.49
C VAL A 399 14.18 -13.78 32.12
N GLU A 400 14.07 -12.64 32.80
CA GLU A 400 12.79 -12.14 33.28
C GLU A 400 11.96 -11.61 32.09
N VAL A 401 10.66 -11.92 32.04
CA VAL A 401 9.76 -11.41 31.00
C VAL A 401 9.76 -9.89 31.02
N GLN A 402 10.06 -9.31 29.86
CA GLN A 402 10.03 -7.87 29.61
C GLN A 402 8.73 -7.51 28.89
N THR A 403 8.28 -6.27 29.08
CA THR A 403 7.13 -5.71 28.37
C THR A 403 7.55 -4.58 27.44
N GLY A 404 6.70 -4.21 26.50
CA GLY A 404 6.96 -3.10 25.58
C GLY A 404 5.70 -2.70 24.82
N ARG A 405 5.90 -2.08 23.65
CA ARG A 405 4.81 -1.74 22.72
C ARG A 405 5.28 -1.83 21.27
N LEU A 406 4.35 -2.02 20.35
CA LEU A 406 4.60 -1.89 18.92
C LEU A 406 4.57 -0.40 18.53
N ALA A 407 5.73 0.26 18.57
CA ALA A 407 5.87 1.66 18.18
C ALA A 407 5.64 1.89 16.67
N ALA A 408 5.86 0.88 15.83
CA ALA A 408 5.52 0.96 14.39
C ALA A 408 4.02 1.24 14.13
N ALA A 409 3.13 0.93 15.09
CA ALA A 409 1.70 1.23 14.97
C ALA A 409 1.40 2.74 15.06
N ASP A 410 2.33 3.56 15.54
CA ASP A 410 2.17 5.03 15.64
C ASP A 410 2.09 5.70 14.25
N HIS A 411 2.41 4.98 13.18
CA HIS A 411 2.27 5.43 11.79
C HIS A 411 0.83 5.36 11.25
N VAL A 412 -0.09 4.76 11.99
CA VAL A 412 -1.51 4.67 11.62
C VAL A 412 -2.27 5.84 12.22
N ASP A 413 -3.02 6.58 11.40
CA ASP A 413 -3.92 7.63 11.90
C ASP A 413 -5.19 7.02 12.50
N GLU A 414 -5.18 6.81 13.82
CA GLU A 414 -6.33 6.28 14.56
C GLU A 414 -7.56 7.21 14.54
N LYS A 415 -7.37 8.49 14.16
CA LYS A 415 -8.46 9.47 14.09
C LYS A 415 -9.06 9.55 12.70
N TYR A 416 -8.54 8.77 11.75
CA TYR A 416 -9.08 8.76 10.41
C TYR A 416 -10.54 8.30 10.43
N GLN A 417 -11.40 9.12 9.83
CA GLN A 417 -12.82 8.81 9.65
C GLN A 417 -13.01 8.36 8.21
N PHE A 418 -13.35 7.08 8.04
CA PHE A 418 -13.77 6.55 6.74
C PHE A 418 -15.00 7.31 6.25
N GLY A 419 -15.05 7.63 4.97
CA GLY A 419 -15.92 8.69 4.47
C GLY A 419 -15.17 9.96 4.15
N GLY A 420 -14.45 10.53 5.11
CA GLY A 420 -13.69 11.78 4.91
C GLY A 420 -14.46 12.83 4.09
N ASN A 421 -13.91 13.14 2.91
CA ASN A 421 -14.50 14.04 1.90
C ASN A 421 -15.19 13.32 0.73
N TRP A 422 -15.22 11.98 0.72
CA TRP A 422 -15.78 11.20 -0.38
C TRP A 422 -17.22 10.79 -0.03
N VAL A 423 -18.20 11.24 -0.80
CA VAL A 423 -19.63 11.16 -0.41
C VAL A 423 -20.25 9.77 -0.61
N VAL A 424 -19.54 8.81 -1.20
CA VAL A 424 -20.08 7.44 -1.41
C VAL A 424 -20.30 6.68 -0.10
N TRP A 425 -19.72 7.11 1.01
CA TRP A 425 -19.87 6.43 2.29
C TRP A 425 -21.19 6.80 2.98
N ALA A 426 -21.73 5.88 3.78
CA ALA A 426 -22.81 6.24 4.70
C ALA A 426 -22.30 7.23 5.76
N GLU A 427 -23.08 8.28 6.07
CA GLU A 427 -22.65 9.37 6.97
C GLU A 427 -22.18 8.90 8.35
N GLU A 428 -22.77 7.82 8.87
CA GLU A 428 -22.50 7.28 10.20
C GLU A 428 -21.61 6.01 10.15
N PHE A 429 -20.92 5.78 9.04
CA PHE A 429 -20.05 4.61 8.90
C PHE A 429 -18.76 4.78 9.73
N GLU A 430 -18.46 3.77 10.54
CA GLU A 430 -17.21 3.65 11.28
C GLU A 430 -16.58 2.29 11.01
N ALA A 431 -15.25 2.23 10.97
CA ALA A 431 -14.50 0.99 10.78
C ALA A 431 -13.35 0.83 11.80
N PRO A 432 -13.65 0.78 13.11
CA PRO A 432 -12.63 0.65 14.15
C PRO A 432 -11.82 -0.64 14.06
N ASN A 433 -12.42 -1.76 13.64
CA ASN A 433 -11.68 -3.01 13.47
C ASN A 433 -10.71 -2.93 12.28
N ILE A 434 -11.06 -2.21 11.19
CA ILE A 434 -10.08 -1.94 10.12
C ILE A 434 -8.86 -1.18 10.65
N VAL A 435 -9.06 -0.17 11.50
CA VAL A 435 -7.94 0.57 12.13
C VAL A 435 -7.12 -0.36 13.02
N GLU A 436 -7.77 -1.19 13.85
CA GLU A 436 -7.10 -2.16 14.72
C GLU A 436 -6.26 -3.16 13.91
N GLN A 437 -6.84 -3.80 12.90
CA GLN A 437 -6.12 -4.71 12.02
C GLN A 437 -4.98 -4.00 11.29
N THR A 438 -5.16 -2.72 10.94
CA THR A 438 -4.11 -1.94 10.27
C THR A 438 -2.88 -1.81 11.17
N LYS A 439 -3.09 -1.49 12.45
CA LYS A 439 -2.03 -1.41 13.47
C LYS A 439 -1.38 -2.75 13.74
N LEU A 440 -2.17 -3.83 13.83
CA LEU A 440 -1.64 -5.17 14.08
C LEU A 440 -0.67 -5.57 12.96
N GLN A 441 -0.96 -5.23 11.70
CA GLN A 441 -0.06 -5.56 10.60
C GLN A 441 1.18 -4.65 10.49
N CYS A 442 1.33 -3.60 11.32
CA CYS A 442 2.57 -2.82 11.41
C CYS A 442 3.79 -3.64 11.88
N TRP A 443 3.61 -4.89 12.31
CA TRP A 443 4.68 -5.88 12.44
C TRP A 443 5.47 -6.11 11.13
N THR A 444 4.89 -5.76 9.99
CA THR A 444 5.50 -5.85 8.67
C THR A 444 6.00 -4.52 8.12
N LEU A 445 5.75 -3.42 8.84
CA LEU A 445 6.04 -2.07 8.37
C LEU A 445 7.54 -1.78 8.36
N LYS A 446 8.04 -1.24 7.26
CA LYS A 446 9.39 -0.63 7.18
C LYS A 446 9.47 0.37 6.03
N PRO A 447 10.25 1.46 6.13
CA PRO A 447 10.53 2.33 4.99
C PRO A 447 11.25 1.56 3.87
N ALA A 448 10.97 1.94 2.63
CA ALA A 448 11.82 1.56 1.51
C ALA A 448 13.14 2.32 1.59
N VAL A 449 14.25 1.64 1.31
CA VAL A 449 15.56 2.30 1.21
C VAL A 449 15.78 2.63 -0.26
N VAL A 450 15.75 3.92 -0.64
CA VAL A 450 15.82 4.36 -2.04
C VAL A 450 17.09 5.15 -2.37
#